data_AF-A0A349UQH0-F1
#
_entry.id   AF-A0A349UQH0-F1
#
_cell.length_a   1.000
_cell.length_b   1.000
_cell.length_c   1.000
_cell.angle_alpha   90.00
_cell.angle_beta   90.00
_cell.angle_gamma   90.00
#
_symmetry.space_group_name_H-M   'P 1'
#
loop_
_entity.id
_entity.type
_entity.pdbx_description
1 polymer ?
#
loop_
_entity_poly.entity_id
_entity_poly.type
_entity_poly.pdbx_seq_one_letter_code
_entity_poly.pdbx_strand_id
1 'polypeptide(L)'
;MTLRPFHGILVAVFAASLTGCVQPTPNPPASQAEYEKMLHGNPQAYPRQTIVLFNLRRVMDGELAPTARLNSLQLADQLGGDDPQVRAQIASVLAQPQTSPEFREAVLTYLLKKDYPDLTAYVVAALPQLGAQTALREEVLRWLAAHPSPAVLSEVVRLWAEEESATGPDEPRYRAVVERVSGKDWKTALAEGVNSPEFTSRASAVEVLAKRIGQEELRTLVEKTPPRTDAMGALQTFSALFDHVPTERSELLAAVQLYKNHSGRLAETSKLASRWKEDFGYRFNVRDFHLVNGLAGDPLRTILRRTQLVLEVSHEINTRRHAHHKPSAYGAPDDYRDRFSDQVDKLSLADLWNLYLLNEMLTRPRIQLALRIMALRDRADARSAWGGLVFYENGMAEAKLYPPEQDGGENDLTYTPCRRAVYDRRDSLCSFVGHFDKADNSARVGPDAAELLDARRNNYYGLVLTSLDDETFAAHYYNPNGQVVSLGIFPFRK
;
A
#
# COMPACT_ATOMS: atom_id res chain seq x y z
N MET A 1 -36.63 5.85 36.83
CA MET A 1 -37.30 5.54 35.55
C MET A 1 -36.75 4.22 35.05
N THR A 2 -37.51 3.18 35.35
CA THR A 2 -37.21 1.76 35.14
C THR A 2 -37.52 1.35 33.71
N LEU A 3 -36.50 0.84 33.01
CA LEU A 3 -36.63 0.21 31.71
C LEU A 3 -37.48 -1.08 31.86
N ARG A 4 -38.65 -1.08 31.23
CA ARG A 4 -39.46 -2.28 31.03
C ARG A 4 -38.94 -3.05 29.81
N PRO A 5 -38.63 -4.35 29.92
CA PRO A 5 -38.37 -5.19 28.75
C PRO A 5 -39.69 -5.60 28.08
N PHE A 6 -39.70 -5.56 26.75
CA PHE A 6 -40.74 -6.14 25.90
C PHE A 6 -40.84 -7.65 26.14
N HIS A 7 -42.07 -8.14 26.26
CA HIS A 7 -42.41 -9.52 26.56
C HIS A 7 -42.00 -10.47 25.42
N GLY A 8 -41.13 -11.42 25.72
CA GLY A 8 -41.03 -12.66 24.97
C GLY A 8 -42.23 -13.55 25.29
N ILE A 9 -43.03 -13.87 24.28
CA ILE A 9 -44.05 -14.91 24.37
C ILE A 9 -43.30 -16.25 24.44
N LEU A 10 -43.18 -16.78 25.65
CA LEU A 10 -42.69 -18.11 25.93
C LEU A 10 -43.83 -19.09 25.61
N VAL A 11 -43.80 -19.70 24.43
CA VAL A 11 -44.69 -20.83 24.10
C VAL A 11 -44.17 -22.04 24.87
N ALA A 12 -44.86 -22.37 25.96
CA ALA A 12 -44.66 -23.60 26.71
C ALA A 12 -45.08 -24.81 25.86
N VAL A 13 -44.12 -25.63 25.45
CA VAL A 13 -44.39 -26.94 24.85
C VAL A 13 -44.69 -27.92 25.99
N PHE A 14 -45.97 -28.25 26.15
CA PHE A 14 -46.42 -29.34 27.00
C PHE A 14 -45.91 -30.68 26.43
N ALA A 15 -45.12 -31.38 27.23
CA ALA A 15 -44.79 -32.77 27.01
C ALA A 15 -46.02 -33.64 27.28
N ALA A 16 -46.71 -34.06 26.22
CA ALA A 16 -47.65 -35.17 26.25
C ALA A 16 -47.06 -36.30 25.40
N SER A 17 -46.64 -37.36 26.10
CA SER A 17 -46.16 -38.62 25.56
C SER A 17 -47.26 -39.32 24.75
N LEU A 18 -47.15 -39.23 23.43
CA LEU A 18 -47.68 -40.22 22.50
C LEU A 18 -46.52 -40.69 21.63
N THR A 19 -46.21 -41.97 21.74
CA THR A 19 -45.29 -42.72 20.89
C THR A 19 -45.85 -42.78 19.47
N GLY A 20 -45.77 -41.66 18.75
CA GLY A 20 -45.79 -41.62 17.30
C GLY A 20 -44.37 -41.38 16.83
N CYS A 21 -43.83 -42.26 15.99
CA CYS A 21 -42.61 -41.98 15.25
C CYS A 21 -42.86 -40.75 14.37
N VAL A 22 -42.60 -39.55 14.90
CA VAL A 22 -42.48 -38.35 14.09
C VAL A 22 -41.20 -38.56 13.29
N GLN A 23 -41.34 -39.10 12.08
CA GLN A 23 -40.25 -39.08 11.12
C GLN A 23 -39.75 -37.64 11.05
N PRO A 24 -38.44 -37.38 11.22
CA PRO A 24 -37.91 -36.04 11.03
C PRO A 24 -38.41 -35.56 9.68
N THR A 25 -39.06 -34.40 9.65
CA THR A 25 -39.44 -33.76 8.38
C THR A 25 -38.20 -33.79 7.50
N PRO A 26 -38.26 -34.38 6.29
CA PRO A 26 -37.08 -34.52 5.46
C PRO A 26 -36.40 -33.16 5.27
N ASN A 27 -35.10 -33.14 5.03
CA ASN A 27 -34.47 -31.87 4.67
C ASN A 27 -35.00 -31.41 3.31
N PRO A 28 -35.08 -30.09 3.03
CA PRO A 28 -35.34 -29.62 1.68
C PRO A 28 -34.32 -30.21 0.69
N PRO A 29 -34.67 -30.38 -0.58
CA PRO A 29 -33.77 -30.95 -1.58
C PRO A 29 -32.49 -30.12 -1.71
N ALA A 30 -31.34 -30.79 -1.76
CA ALA A 30 -30.00 -30.20 -1.80
C ALA A 30 -29.35 -30.25 -3.19
N SER A 31 -30.00 -30.90 -4.16
CA SER A 31 -29.53 -31.07 -5.53
C SER A 31 -30.71 -31.10 -6.52
N GLN A 32 -30.43 -30.87 -7.81
CA GLN A 32 -31.46 -30.92 -8.85
C GLN A 32 -32.15 -32.29 -8.91
N ALA A 33 -31.39 -33.39 -8.80
CA ALA A 33 -31.94 -34.74 -8.81
C ALA A 33 -32.89 -35.01 -7.63
N GLU A 34 -32.57 -34.49 -6.43
CA GLU A 34 -33.45 -34.57 -5.27
C GLU A 34 -34.72 -33.72 -5.46
N TYR A 35 -34.57 -32.54 -6.05
CA TYR A 35 -35.69 -31.65 -6.34
C TYR A 35 -36.66 -32.27 -7.37
N GLU A 36 -36.15 -32.89 -8.44
CA GLU A 36 -36.96 -33.60 -9.43
C GLU A 36 -37.69 -34.79 -8.81
N LYS A 37 -37.01 -35.57 -7.96
CA LYS A 37 -37.64 -36.67 -7.21
C LYS A 37 -38.75 -36.17 -6.28
N MET A 38 -38.55 -35.00 -5.63
CA MET A 38 -39.56 -34.36 -4.81
C MET A 38 -40.77 -33.93 -5.65
N LEU A 39 -40.56 -33.34 -6.83
CA LEU A 39 -41.66 -32.94 -7.73
C LEU A 39 -42.51 -34.14 -8.19
N HIS A 40 -41.93 -35.32 -8.36
CA HIS A 40 -42.69 -36.52 -8.72
C HIS A 40 -43.43 -37.16 -7.54
N GLY A 41 -42.93 -37.02 -6.31
CA GLY A 41 -43.52 -37.65 -5.12
C GLY A 41 -44.48 -36.75 -4.34
N ASN A 42 -44.04 -35.53 -4.02
CA ASN A 42 -44.81 -34.55 -3.25
C ASN A 42 -44.40 -33.10 -3.63
N PRO A 43 -45.00 -32.51 -4.67
CA PRO A 43 -44.62 -31.19 -5.17
C PRO A 43 -44.79 -30.04 -4.17
N GLN A 44 -45.61 -30.22 -3.13
CA GLN A 44 -45.90 -29.19 -2.12
C GLN A 44 -45.14 -29.39 -0.80
N ALA A 45 -44.16 -30.31 -0.76
CA ALA A 45 -43.41 -30.61 0.46
C ALA A 45 -42.68 -29.38 1.04
N TYR A 46 -42.16 -28.49 0.18
CA TYR A 46 -41.49 -27.25 0.59
C TYR A 46 -41.84 -26.09 -0.35
N PRO A 47 -42.08 -24.87 0.19
CA PRO A 47 -42.12 -23.66 -0.62
C PRO A 47 -40.79 -23.43 -1.34
N ARG A 48 -40.85 -22.97 -2.59
CA ARG A 48 -39.67 -22.67 -3.43
C ARG A 48 -38.63 -21.80 -2.70
N GLN A 49 -39.08 -20.75 -2.00
CA GLN A 49 -38.21 -19.84 -1.26
C GLN A 49 -37.46 -20.54 -0.11
N THR A 50 -38.09 -21.51 0.55
CA THR A 50 -37.45 -22.32 1.60
C THR A 50 -36.31 -23.17 1.02
N ILE A 51 -36.52 -23.75 -0.16
CA ILE A 51 -35.49 -24.54 -0.86
C ILE A 51 -34.31 -23.65 -1.26
N VAL A 52 -34.58 -22.45 -1.79
CA VAL A 52 -33.54 -21.48 -2.14
C VAL A 52 -32.72 -21.08 -0.91
N LEU A 53 -33.36 -20.64 0.19
CA LEU A 53 -32.66 -20.23 1.41
C LEU A 53 -31.86 -21.38 2.05
N PHE A 54 -32.40 -22.60 2.03
CA PHE A 54 -31.70 -23.79 2.50
C PHE A 54 -30.41 -24.03 1.68
N ASN A 55 -30.50 -23.98 0.36
CA ASN A 55 -29.35 -24.22 -0.49
C ASN A 55 -28.34 -23.07 -0.44
N LEU A 56 -28.77 -21.82 -0.31
CA LEU A 56 -27.86 -20.68 -0.08
C LEU A 56 -27.04 -20.87 1.21
N ARG A 57 -27.66 -21.32 2.30
CA ARG A 57 -26.91 -21.65 3.54
C ARG A 57 -25.86 -22.74 3.31
N ARG A 58 -26.20 -23.78 2.55
CA ARG A 58 -25.29 -24.88 2.22
C ARG A 58 -24.12 -24.43 1.34
N VAL A 59 -24.35 -23.53 0.40
CA VAL A 59 -23.28 -22.94 -0.43
C VAL A 59 -22.23 -22.25 0.44
N MET A 60 -22.66 -21.63 1.55
CA MET A 60 -21.82 -20.87 2.48
C MET A 60 -21.18 -21.75 3.56
N ASP A 61 -21.59 -23.02 3.68
CA ASP A 61 -21.12 -23.93 4.71
C ASP A 61 -19.75 -24.50 4.35
N GLY A 62 -18.72 -24.09 5.09
CA GLY A 62 -17.33 -24.52 4.88
C GLY A 62 -17.08 -25.99 5.22
N GLU A 63 -17.94 -26.61 6.03
CA GLU A 63 -17.81 -28.02 6.44
C GLU A 63 -18.34 -28.99 5.38
N LEU A 64 -19.12 -28.49 4.40
CA LEU A 64 -19.63 -29.30 3.30
C LEU A 64 -18.58 -29.51 2.21
N ALA A 65 -18.57 -30.72 1.67
CA ALA A 65 -17.75 -31.06 0.51
C ALA A 65 -18.04 -30.12 -0.68
N PRO A 66 -17.02 -29.69 -1.45
CA PRO A 66 -17.19 -28.76 -2.58
C PRO A 66 -18.26 -29.17 -3.59
N THR A 67 -18.38 -30.48 -3.88
CA THR A 67 -19.41 -31.02 -4.78
C THR A 67 -20.82 -30.83 -4.25
N ALA A 68 -21.05 -31.02 -2.94
CA ALA A 68 -22.34 -30.79 -2.30
C ALA A 68 -22.71 -29.31 -2.30
N ARG A 69 -21.73 -28.43 -2.06
CA ARG A 69 -21.91 -26.97 -2.14
C ARG A 69 -22.23 -26.53 -3.56
N LEU A 70 -21.58 -27.10 -4.58
CA LEU A 70 -21.84 -26.78 -5.99
C LEU A 70 -23.25 -27.24 -6.44
N ASN A 71 -23.69 -28.42 -6.01
CA ASN A 71 -25.06 -28.89 -6.28
C ASN A 71 -26.11 -27.95 -5.67
N SER A 72 -25.86 -27.50 -4.44
CA SER A 72 -26.73 -26.52 -3.77
C SER A 72 -26.70 -25.16 -4.48
N LEU A 73 -25.53 -24.72 -4.98
CA LEU A 73 -25.41 -23.50 -5.78
C LEU A 73 -26.27 -23.58 -7.05
N GLN A 74 -26.15 -24.67 -7.80
CA GLN A 74 -26.90 -24.87 -9.04
C GLN A 74 -28.42 -24.87 -8.80
N LEU A 75 -28.87 -25.54 -7.74
CA LEU A 75 -30.28 -25.58 -7.38
C LEU A 75 -30.79 -24.22 -6.88
N ALA A 76 -30.01 -23.52 -6.05
CA ALA A 76 -30.34 -22.20 -5.55
C ALA A 76 -30.46 -21.17 -6.70
N ASP A 77 -29.56 -21.21 -7.68
CA ASP A 77 -29.63 -20.37 -8.88
C ASP A 77 -30.85 -20.70 -9.74
N GLN A 78 -31.04 -21.99 -10.08
CA GLN A 78 -32.17 -22.45 -10.89
C GLN A 78 -33.52 -22.04 -10.29
N LEU A 79 -33.67 -22.19 -8.97
CA LEU A 79 -34.89 -21.83 -8.25
C LEU A 79 -34.94 -20.37 -7.84
N GLY A 80 -33.82 -19.67 -7.72
CA GLY A 80 -33.79 -18.22 -7.49
C GLY A 80 -34.22 -17.44 -8.72
N GLY A 81 -33.95 -17.97 -9.92
CA GLY A 81 -34.21 -17.27 -11.17
C GLY A 81 -33.44 -15.95 -11.24
N ASP A 82 -34.09 -14.88 -11.69
CA ASP A 82 -33.47 -13.57 -11.85
C ASP A 82 -33.46 -12.70 -10.59
N ASP A 83 -33.72 -13.27 -9.41
CA ASP A 83 -33.72 -12.54 -8.13
C ASP A 83 -32.30 -11.99 -7.82
N PRO A 84 -32.10 -10.67 -7.82
CA PRO A 84 -30.80 -10.07 -7.55
C PRO A 84 -30.26 -10.38 -6.16
N GLN A 85 -31.12 -10.62 -5.16
CA GLN A 85 -30.69 -10.95 -3.81
C GLN A 85 -30.10 -12.35 -3.74
N VAL A 86 -30.64 -13.30 -4.51
CA VAL A 86 -30.09 -14.66 -4.60
C VAL A 86 -28.73 -14.62 -5.30
N ARG A 87 -28.62 -13.88 -6.41
CA ARG A 87 -27.35 -13.72 -7.13
C ARG A 87 -26.28 -13.06 -6.27
N ALA A 88 -26.62 -11.99 -5.55
CA ALA A 88 -25.71 -11.32 -4.62
C ALA A 88 -25.19 -12.27 -3.52
N GLN A 89 -26.06 -13.13 -2.97
CA GLN A 89 -25.65 -14.12 -1.97
C GLN A 89 -24.73 -15.19 -2.57
N ILE A 90 -25.03 -15.70 -3.76
CA ILE A 90 -24.14 -16.65 -4.45
C ILE A 90 -22.78 -16.00 -4.75
N ALA A 91 -22.78 -14.77 -5.27
CA ALA A 91 -21.55 -14.06 -5.61
C ALA A 91 -20.72 -13.67 -4.37
N SER A 92 -21.35 -13.50 -3.20
CA SER A 92 -20.66 -13.23 -1.94
C SER A 92 -19.69 -14.34 -1.51
N VAL A 93 -19.85 -15.56 -2.04
CA VAL A 93 -18.94 -16.69 -1.83
C VAL A 93 -17.53 -16.37 -2.31
N LEU A 94 -17.41 -15.54 -3.35
CA LEU A 94 -16.12 -15.13 -3.92
C LEU A 94 -15.30 -14.28 -2.94
N ALA A 95 -15.97 -13.56 -2.04
CA ALA A 95 -15.33 -12.67 -1.07
C ALA A 95 -15.03 -13.34 0.29
N GLN A 96 -15.43 -14.59 0.50
CA GLN A 96 -15.29 -15.26 1.80
C GLN A 96 -13.89 -15.84 2.02
N PRO A 97 -13.21 -15.50 3.13
CA PRO A 97 -11.87 -16.03 3.44
C PRO A 97 -11.83 -17.56 3.58
N GLN A 98 -12.87 -18.15 4.18
CA GLN A 98 -12.98 -19.57 4.47
C GLN A 98 -13.32 -20.44 3.24
N THR A 99 -13.63 -19.82 2.10
CA THR A 99 -13.91 -20.57 0.87
C THR A 99 -12.60 -21.08 0.27
N SER A 100 -12.53 -22.40 0.01
CA SER A 100 -11.34 -22.99 -0.64
C SER A 100 -11.13 -22.41 -2.04
N PRO A 101 -9.88 -22.28 -2.51
CA PRO A 101 -9.58 -21.76 -3.85
C PRO A 101 -10.32 -22.53 -4.96
N GLU A 102 -10.38 -23.85 -4.87
CA GLU A 102 -11.02 -24.72 -5.86
C GLU A 102 -12.52 -24.46 -5.93
N PHE A 103 -13.18 -24.26 -4.79
CA PHE A 103 -14.61 -23.94 -4.77
C PHE A 103 -14.87 -22.53 -5.29
N ARG A 104 -14.01 -21.56 -4.96
CA ARG A 104 -14.11 -20.19 -5.48
C ARG A 104 -14.03 -20.15 -7.00
N GLU A 105 -13.09 -20.89 -7.57
CA GLU A 105 -12.92 -21.07 -9.02
C GLU A 105 -14.16 -21.71 -9.66
N ALA A 106 -14.72 -22.76 -9.07
CA ALA A 106 -15.93 -23.40 -9.58
C ALA A 106 -17.14 -22.45 -9.56
N VAL A 107 -17.31 -21.68 -8.49
CA VAL A 107 -18.35 -20.66 -8.34
C VAL A 107 -18.17 -19.56 -9.38
N LEU A 108 -16.96 -19.03 -9.54
CA LEU A 108 -16.66 -17.98 -10.51
C LEU A 108 -16.92 -18.47 -11.94
N THR A 109 -16.42 -19.66 -12.30
CA THR A 109 -16.67 -20.28 -13.61
C THR A 109 -18.15 -20.47 -13.87
N TYR A 110 -18.92 -20.88 -12.86
CA TYR A 110 -20.36 -21.00 -12.97
C TYR A 110 -21.04 -19.64 -13.23
N LEU A 111 -20.69 -18.63 -12.44
CA LEU A 111 -21.28 -17.29 -12.53
C LEU A 111 -20.96 -16.61 -13.87
N LEU A 112 -19.73 -16.74 -14.38
CA LEU A 112 -19.33 -16.20 -15.67
C LEU A 112 -20.12 -16.84 -16.83
N LYS A 113 -20.40 -18.15 -16.76
CA LYS A 113 -21.21 -18.85 -17.77
C LYS A 113 -22.68 -18.40 -17.80
N LYS A 114 -23.19 -17.88 -16.68
CA LYS A 114 -24.57 -17.39 -16.58
C LYS A 114 -24.76 -15.97 -17.11
N ASP A 115 -23.66 -15.23 -17.25
CA ASP A 115 -23.62 -13.93 -17.89
C ASP A 115 -24.51 -12.86 -17.24
N TYR A 116 -24.55 -12.85 -15.90
CA TYR A 116 -25.38 -11.90 -15.16
C TYR A 116 -24.71 -10.51 -15.07
N PRO A 117 -25.35 -9.43 -15.57
CA PRO A 117 -24.72 -8.11 -15.66
C PRO A 117 -24.44 -7.44 -14.31
N ASP A 118 -25.11 -7.86 -13.24
CA ASP A 118 -24.94 -7.34 -11.87
C ASP A 118 -23.75 -7.97 -11.11
N LEU A 119 -22.97 -8.85 -11.74
CA LEU A 119 -21.83 -9.52 -11.13
C LEU A 119 -20.54 -8.68 -11.09
N THR A 120 -20.48 -7.54 -11.78
CA THR A 120 -19.22 -6.83 -12.03
C THR A 120 -18.43 -6.54 -10.77
N ALA A 121 -19.07 -6.07 -9.69
CA ALA A 121 -18.39 -5.75 -8.44
C ALA A 121 -17.77 -7.00 -7.77
N TYR A 122 -18.46 -8.13 -7.80
CA TYR A 122 -18.00 -9.39 -7.21
C TYR A 122 -16.85 -10.01 -8.01
N VAL A 123 -16.96 -9.96 -9.33
CA VAL A 123 -15.94 -10.48 -10.26
C VAL A 123 -14.64 -9.70 -10.14
N VAL A 124 -14.71 -8.36 -10.07
CA VAL A 124 -13.52 -7.51 -9.87
C VAL A 124 -12.88 -7.78 -8.51
N ALA A 125 -13.67 -7.92 -7.44
CA ALA A 125 -13.16 -8.24 -6.11
C ALA A 125 -12.49 -9.63 -6.02
N ALA A 126 -12.85 -10.56 -6.89
CA ALA A 126 -12.26 -11.91 -6.94
C ALA A 126 -10.92 -11.95 -7.69
N LEU A 127 -10.66 -10.99 -8.61
CA LEU A 127 -9.51 -10.99 -9.51
C LEU A 127 -8.13 -11.11 -8.82
N PRO A 128 -7.85 -10.46 -7.67
CA PRO A 128 -6.57 -10.60 -6.96
C PRO A 128 -6.26 -12.04 -6.53
N GLN A 129 -7.30 -12.84 -6.32
CA GLN A 129 -7.18 -14.19 -5.77
C GLN A 129 -6.85 -15.22 -6.85
N LEU A 130 -6.85 -14.82 -8.13
CA LEU A 130 -6.62 -15.68 -9.29
C LEU A 130 -5.16 -15.74 -9.74
N GLY A 131 -4.20 -15.33 -8.89
CA GLY A 131 -2.81 -15.05 -9.30
C GLY A 131 -2.10 -16.17 -10.08
N ALA A 132 -2.36 -17.45 -9.77
CA ALA A 132 -1.77 -18.59 -10.49
C ALA A 132 -2.67 -19.14 -11.63
N GLN A 133 -3.89 -18.63 -11.78
CA GLN A 133 -4.94 -19.16 -12.66
C GLN A 133 -5.12 -18.30 -13.93
N THR A 134 -4.11 -18.29 -14.80
CA THR A 134 -4.08 -17.41 -15.99
C THR A 134 -5.31 -17.54 -16.88
N ALA A 135 -5.84 -18.76 -17.09
CA ALA A 135 -7.00 -18.98 -17.96
C ALA A 135 -8.30 -18.38 -17.40
N LEU A 136 -8.56 -18.58 -16.10
CA LEU A 136 -9.76 -18.03 -15.45
C LEU A 136 -9.69 -16.51 -15.33
N ARG A 137 -8.49 -16.00 -15.04
CA ARG A 137 -8.23 -14.56 -15.00
C ARG A 137 -8.48 -13.90 -16.36
N GLU A 138 -8.05 -14.55 -17.44
CA GLU A 138 -8.39 -14.13 -18.80
C GLU A 138 -9.91 -14.12 -19.04
N GLU A 139 -10.63 -15.16 -18.61
CA GLU A 139 -12.09 -15.26 -18.74
C GLU A 139 -12.78 -14.08 -18.04
N VAL A 140 -12.34 -13.76 -16.83
CA VAL A 140 -12.85 -12.62 -16.07
C VAL A 140 -12.64 -11.31 -16.81
N LEU A 141 -11.42 -11.02 -17.27
CA LEU A 141 -11.14 -9.75 -17.95
C LEU A 141 -11.93 -9.63 -19.26
N ARG A 142 -12.11 -10.74 -19.99
CA ARG A 142 -12.97 -10.77 -21.19
C ARG A 142 -14.42 -10.50 -20.84
N TRP A 143 -14.92 -11.11 -19.77
CA TRP A 143 -16.28 -10.91 -19.29
C TRP A 143 -16.52 -9.46 -18.87
N LEU A 144 -15.58 -8.83 -18.16
CA LEU A 144 -15.63 -7.42 -17.77
C LEU A 144 -15.65 -6.47 -18.98
N ALA A 145 -14.93 -6.81 -20.05
CA ALA A 145 -14.96 -6.03 -21.29
C ALA A 145 -16.29 -6.15 -22.03
N ALA A 146 -16.99 -7.28 -21.89
CA ALA A 146 -18.34 -7.48 -22.43
C ALA A 146 -19.44 -6.82 -21.58
N HIS A 147 -19.20 -6.63 -20.28
CA HIS A 147 -20.13 -6.02 -19.31
C HIS A 147 -19.58 -4.73 -18.71
N PRO A 148 -19.40 -3.67 -19.53
CA PRO A 148 -18.80 -2.44 -19.06
C PRO A 148 -19.65 -1.76 -17.98
N SER A 149 -19.04 -1.48 -16.84
CA SER A 149 -19.66 -0.72 -15.76
C SER A 149 -18.71 0.38 -15.27
N PRO A 150 -19.08 1.67 -15.39
CA PRO A 150 -18.27 2.79 -14.86
C PRO A 150 -17.97 2.65 -13.36
N ALA A 151 -18.85 1.99 -12.61
CA ALA A 151 -18.73 1.81 -11.17
C ALA A 151 -17.48 1.01 -10.75
N VAL A 152 -16.92 0.18 -11.64
CA VAL A 152 -15.73 -0.63 -11.32
C VAL A 152 -14.44 -0.08 -11.92
N LEU A 153 -14.49 1.01 -12.69
CA LEU A 153 -13.31 1.51 -13.41
C LEU A 153 -12.15 1.81 -12.48
N SER A 154 -12.40 2.50 -11.36
CA SER A 154 -11.36 2.81 -10.38
C SER A 154 -10.71 1.55 -9.81
N GLU A 155 -11.49 0.52 -9.54
CA GLU A 155 -10.97 -0.73 -8.99
C GLU A 155 -10.17 -1.54 -10.02
N VAL A 156 -10.67 -1.63 -11.26
CA VAL A 156 -9.94 -2.25 -12.38
C VAL A 156 -8.59 -1.57 -12.60
N VAL A 157 -8.54 -0.22 -12.59
CA VAL A 157 -7.29 0.53 -12.75
C VAL A 157 -6.35 0.33 -11.56
N ARG A 158 -6.89 0.18 -10.34
CA ARG A 158 -6.09 -0.14 -9.15
C ARG A 158 -5.39 -1.49 -9.31
N LEU A 159 -6.12 -2.51 -9.75
CA LEU A 159 -5.59 -3.85 -10.01
C LEU A 159 -4.58 -3.85 -11.16
N TRP A 160 -4.87 -3.11 -12.23
CA TRP A 160 -3.96 -2.99 -13.37
C TRP A 160 -2.61 -2.34 -12.99
N ALA A 161 -2.60 -1.42 -12.02
CA ALA A 161 -1.38 -0.80 -11.52
C ALA A 161 -0.47 -1.81 -10.78
N GLU A 162 -1.05 -2.83 -10.16
CA GLU A 162 -0.36 -3.90 -9.42
C GLU A 162 0.31 -4.91 -10.37
N GLU A 163 -0.04 -4.92 -11.66
CA GLU A 163 0.62 -5.73 -12.67
C GLU A 163 2.06 -5.27 -12.89
N GLU A 164 3.03 -6.14 -12.62
CA GLU A 164 4.46 -5.85 -12.79
C GLU A 164 4.86 -5.67 -14.26
N SER A 165 4.22 -6.42 -15.17
CA SER A 165 4.59 -6.44 -16.58
C SER A 165 3.72 -5.53 -17.44
N ALA A 166 4.35 -4.51 -18.04
CA ALA A 166 3.72 -3.65 -19.04
C ALA A 166 3.46 -4.34 -20.40
N THR A 167 3.91 -5.59 -20.56
CA THR A 167 3.71 -6.42 -21.75
C THR A 167 3.20 -7.83 -21.40
N GLY A 168 2.59 -7.97 -20.22
CA GLY A 168 2.05 -9.24 -19.75
C GLY A 168 0.85 -9.72 -20.58
N PRO A 169 0.45 -11.00 -20.45
CA PRO A 169 -0.69 -11.54 -21.19
C PRO A 169 -1.99 -10.79 -20.90
N ASP A 170 -2.18 -10.24 -19.70
CA ASP A 170 -3.40 -9.50 -19.34
C ASP A 170 -3.42 -8.04 -19.80
N GLU A 171 -2.27 -7.50 -20.21
CA GLU A 171 -2.14 -6.11 -20.63
C GLU A 171 -3.16 -5.68 -21.70
N PRO A 172 -3.31 -6.37 -22.85
CA PRO A 172 -4.31 -5.99 -23.84
C PRO A 172 -5.75 -6.12 -23.31
N ARG A 173 -5.99 -6.99 -22.32
CA ARG A 173 -7.31 -7.22 -21.75
C ARG A 173 -7.71 -6.09 -20.81
N TYR A 174 -6.79 -5.62 -19.95
CA TYR A 174 -7.04 -4.43 -19.13
C TYR A 174 -7.30 -3.19 -19.98
N ARG A 175 -6.53 -2.98 -21.05
CA ARG A 175 -6.79 -1.89 -22.02
C ARG A 175 -8.21 -1.99 -22.57
N ALA A 176 -8.60 -3.17 -23.05
CA ALA A 176 -9.94 -3.39 -23.58
C ALA A 176 -11.04 -3.12 -22.54
N VAL A 177 -10.88 -3.55 -21.28
CA VAL A 177 -11.85 -3.24 -20.21
C VAL A 177 -11.96 -1.72 -20.01
N VAL A 178 -10.84 -1.01 -19.87
CA VAL A 178 -10.84 0.45 -19.67
C VAL A 178 -11.46 1.17 -20.87
N GLU A 179 -11.15 0.76 -22.09
CA GLU A 179 -11.70 1.35 -23.31
C GLU A 179 -13.20 1.11 -23.44
N ARG A 180 -13.67 -0.10 -23.12
CA ARG A 180 -15.10 -0.45 -23.16
C ARG A 180 -15.91 0.27 -22.09
N VAL A 181 -15.36 0.40 -20.88
CA VAL A 181 -16.01 1.10 -19.77
C VAL A 181 -16.07 2.61 -19.99
N SER A 182 -15.01 3.19 -20.54
CA SER A 182 -14.92 4.64 -20.75
C SER A 182 -15.45 5.14 -22.10
N GLY A 183 -15.53 4.25 -23.10
CA GLY A 183 -15.82 4.62 -24.49
C GLY A 183 -14.70 5.41 -25.18
N LYS A 184 -13.49 5.43 -24.62
CA LYS A 184 -12.33 6.21 -25.09
C LYS A 184 -11.08 5.35 -25.16
N ASP A 185 -10.07 5.81 -25.89
CA ASP A 185 -8.71 5.24 -25.79
C ASP A 185 -8.24 5.24 -24.33
N TRP A 186 -7.60 4.14 -23.89
CA TRP A 186 -7.27 3.93 -22.49
C TRP A 186 -6.39 5.04 -21.91
N LYS A 187 -5.48 5.64 -22.69
CA LYS A 187 -4.61 6.73 -22.20
C LYS A 187 -5.44 7.96 -21.86
N THR A 188 -6.36 8.30 -22.76
CA THR A 188 -7.29 9.42 -22.57
C THR A 188 -8.21 9.16 -21.38
N ALA A 189 -8.76 7.94 -21.26
CA ALA A 189 -9.61 7.54 -20.16
C ALA A 189 -8.91 7.68 -18.79
N LEU A 190 -7.65 7.24 -18.69
CA LEU A 190 -6.87 7.35 -17.47
C LEU A 190 -6.52 8.81 -17.13
N ALA A 191 -6.09 9.61 -18.11
CA ALA A 191 -5.80 11.03 -17.90
C ALA A 191 -7.03 11.82 -17.44
N GLU A 192 -8.18 11.56 -18.05
CA GLU A 192 -9.45 12.13 -17.61
C GLU A 192 -9.86 11.62 -16.22
N GLY A 193 -9.60 10.34 -15.91
CA GLY A 193 -9.78 9.78 -14.58
C GLY A 193 -8.96 10.51 -13.51
N VAL A 194 -7.67 10.75 -13.76
CA VAL A 194 -6.82 11.58 -12.87
C VAL A 194 -7.44 12.98 -12.67
N ASN A 195 -8.04 13.52 -13.71
CA ASN A 195 -8.65 14.85 -13.71
C ASN A 195 -10.16 14.89 -13.36
N SER A 196 -10.73 13.77 -12.90
CA SER A 196 -12.15 13.68 -12.52
C SER A 196 -12.29 13.65 -11.01
N PRO A 197 -13.15 14.46 -10.37
CA PRO A 197 -13.44 14.41 -8.93
C PRO A 197 -14.03 13.08 -8.43
N GLU A 198 -14.75 12.36 -9.29
CA GLU A 198 -15.45 11.10 -8.93
C GLU A 198 -14.54 9.87 -8.97
N PHE A 199 -13.42 9.95 -9.71
CA PHE A 199 -12.49 8.84 -9.88
C PHE A 199 -11.53 8.73 -8.68
N THR A 200 -11.58 7.63 -7.94
CA THR A 200 -10.84 7.49 -6.67
C THR A 200 -9.40 6.99 -6.86
N SER A 201 -9.14 6.21 -7.92
CA SER A 201 -7.83 5.56 -8.17
C SER A 201 -6.83 6.40 -8.97
N ARG A 202 -6.78 7.72 -8.74
CA ARG A 202 -5.94 8.66 -9.52
C ARG A 202 -4.46 8.29 -9.55
N ALA A 203 -3.92 7.91 -8.39
CA ALA A 203 -2.50 7.55 -8.27
C ALA A 203 -2.16 6.26 -9.03
N SER A 204 -3.06 5.27 -9.02
CA SER A 204 -2.93 4.07 -9.85
C SER A 204 -3.03 4.37 -11.34
N ALA A 205 -3.91 5.30 -11.76
CA ALA A 205 -3.99 5.71 -13.16
C ALA A 205 -2.67 6.34 -13.65
N VAL A 206 -2.04 7.20 -12.83
CA VAL A 206 -0.72 7.77 -13.15
C VAL A 206 0.34 6.68 -13.24
N GLU A 207 0.37 5.74 -12.30
CA GLU A 207 1.31 4.61 -12.32
C GLU A 207 1.15 3.73 -13.57
N VAL A 208 -0.10 3.43 -13.95
CA VAL A 208 -0.40 2.68 -15.17
C VAL A 208 0.11 3.43 -16.41
N LEU A 209 -0.17 4.72 -16.52
CA LEU A 209 0.31 5.55 -17.63
C LEU A 209 1.85 5.57 -17.66
N ALA A 210 2.49 5.90 -16.55
CA ALA A 210 3.95 6.00 -16.45
C ALA A 210 4.67 4.73 -16.88
N LYS A 211 4.19 3.55 -16.44
CA LYS A 211 4.76 2.24 -16.80
C LYS A 211 4.63 1.89 -18.28
N ARG A 212 3.71 2.52 -19.04
CA ARG A 212 3.28 2.03 -20.37
C ARG A 212 3.51 2.98 -21.55
N ILE A 213 3.51 4.30 -21.33
CA ILE A 213 3.69 5.29 -22.41
C ILE A 213 5.03 6.04 -22.33
N GLY A 214 5.81 5.80 -21.27
CA GLY A 214 7.07 6.51 -21.04
C GLY A 214 6.87 7.96 -20.60
N GLN A 215 7.97 8.58 -20.17
CA GLN A 215 7.93 9.86 -19.47
C GLN A 215 7.53 11.05 -20.35
N GLU A 216 8.03 11.13 -21.59
CA GLU A 216 7.75 12.24 -22.50
C GLU A 216 6.30 12.25 -23.01
N GLU A 217 5.72 11.08 -23.30
CA GLU A 217 4.31 10.99 -23.68
C GLU A 217 3.41 11.33 -22.49
N LEU A 218 3.75 10.85 -21.28
CA LEU A 218 3.03 11.20 -20.05
C LEU A 218 3.06 12.70 -19.79
N ARG A 219 4.23 13.35 -19.93
CA ARG A 219 4.37 14.80 -19.82
C ARG A 219 3.45 15.52 -20.80
N THR A 220 3.50 15.14 -22.07
CA THR A 220 2.66 15.72 -23.13
C THR A 220 1.16 15.58 -22.80
N LEU A 221 0.75 14.42 -22.26
CA LEU A 221 -0.63 14.15 -21.88
C LEU A 221 -1.09 15.02 -20.69
N VAL A 222 -0.23 15.18 -19.68
CA VAL A 222 -0.46 16.05 -18.52
C VAL A 222 -0.57 17.51 -18.95
N GLU A 223 0.33 18.01 -19.79
CA GLU A 223 0.36 19.40 -20.24
C GLU A 223 -0.86 19.78 -21.09
N LYS A 224 -1.37 18.84 -21.89
CA LYS A 224 -2.56 19.06 -22.72
C LYS A 224 -3.89 19.01 -21.96
N THR A 225 -3.91 18.50 -20.73
CA THR A 225 -5.14 18.26 -19.98
C THR A 225 -5.44 19.41 -19.02
N PRO A 226 -6.47 20.26 -19.24
CA PRO A 226 -6.75 21.40 -18.35
C PRO A 226 -7.08 20.94 -16.93
N PRO A 227 -6.46 21.50 -15.88
CA PRO A 227 -6.57 20.97 -14.52
C PRO A 227 -7.95 21.28 -13.91
N ARG A 228 -8.65 20.23 -13.47
CA ARG A 228 -9.92 20.27 -12.73
C ARG A 228 -9.80 19.69 -11.32
N THR A 229 -8.71 18.98 -11.04
CA THR A 229 -8.40 18.39 -9.72
C THR A 229 -7.02 18.85 -9.25
N ASP A 230 -6.80 18.83 -7.92
CA ASP A 230 -5.48 19.07 -7.33
C ASP A 230 -4.42 18.08 -7.86
N ALA A 231 -4.82 16.86 -8.23
CA ALA A 231 -3.93 15.86 -8.82
C ALA A 231 -3.37 16.31 -10.17
N MET A 232 -4.23 16.74 -11.09
CA MET A 232 -3.78 17.23 -12.39
C MET A 232 -3.01 18.55 -12.25
N GLY A 233 -3.45 19.45 -11.36
CA GLY A 233 -2.74 20.69 -11.06
C GLY A 233 -1.33 20.45 -10.51
N ALA A 234 -1.16 19.47 -9.61
CA ALA A 234 0.15 19.08 -9.10
C ALA A 234 1.03 18.49 -10.22
N LEU A 235 0.53 17.56 -11.03
CA LEU A 235 1.30 16.98 -12.15
C LEU A 235 1.82 18.07 -13.11
N GLN A 236 0.96 19.02 -13.49
CA GLN A 236 1.35 20.13 -14.37
C GLN A 236 2.37 21.06 -13.71
N THR A 237 2.15 21.42 -12.45
CA THR A 237 3.03 22.34 -11.72
C THR A 237 4.42 21.74 -11.54
N PHE A 238 4.50 20.46 -11.16
CA PHE A 238 5.79 19.78 -11.00
C PHE A 238 6.48 19.53 -12.35
N SER A 239 5.73 19.23 -13.42
CA SER A 239 6.30 19.14 -14.77
C SER A 239 6.94 20.47 -15.20
N ALA A 240 6.19 21.57 -15.05
CA ALA A 240 6.61 22.88 -15.52
C ALA A 240 7.76 23.49 -14.69
N LEU A 241 7.71 23.37 -13.36
CA LEU A 241 8.67 24.02 -12.48
C LEU A 241 9.92 23.17 -12.23
N PHE A 242 9.78 21.85 -12.15
CA PHE A 242 10.86 20.96 -11.71
C PHE A 242 11.33 19.98 -12.80
N ASP A 243 10.74 20.02 -14.00
CA ASP A 243 11.00 19.02 -15.05
C ASP A 243 10.73 17.58 -14.56
N HIS A 244 9.78 17.43 -13.63
CA HIS A 244 9.48 16.19 -12.92
C HIS A 244 7.98 15.87 -13.00
N VAL A 245 7.66 14.69 -13.54
CA VAL A 245 6.29 14.17 -13.55
C VAL A 245 6.26 12.95 -12.63
N PRO A 246 5.48 12.97 -11.53
CA PRO A 246 5.28 11.80 -10.69
C PRO A 246 4.93 10.55 -11.50
N THR A 247 5.66 9.47 -11.28
CA THR A 247 5.44 8.18 -11.98
C THR A 247 4.91 7.08 -11.06
N GLU A 248 5.06 7.27 -9.75
CA GLU A 248 4.66 6.31 -8.72
C GLU A 248 3.47 6.83 -7.91
N ARG A 249 2.72 5.91 -7.29
CA ARG A 249 1.61 6.26 -6.39
C ARG A 249 2.05 7.19 -5.26
N SER A 250 3.19 6.87 -4.64
CA SER A 250 3.76 7.64 -3.52
C SER A 250 4.16 9.05 -3.94
N GLU A 251 4.73 9.19 -5.14
CA GLU A 251 5.13 10.48 -5.70
C GLU A 251 3.94 11.39 -5.99
N LEU A 252 2.86 10.88 -6.60
CA LEU A 252 1.67 11.70 -6.87
C LEU A 252 1.06 12.20 -5.55
N LEU A 253 0.95 11.33 -4.56
CA LEU A 253 0.39 11.68 -3.26
C LEU A 253 1.22 12.76 -2.54
N ALA A 254 2.56 12.68 -2.64
CA ALA A 254 3.45 13.71 -2.15
C ALA A 254 3.28 15.03 -2.94
N ALA A 255 3.29 14.97 -4.28
CA ALA A 255 3.14 16.14 -5.13
C ALA A 255 1.83 16.90 -4.87
N VAL A 256 0.72 16.18 -4.69
CA VAL A 256 -0.59 16.79 -4.36
C VAL A 256 -0.56 17.48 -2.99
N GLN A 257 0.04 16.84 -1.99
CA GLN A 257 0.17 17.43 -0.66
C GLN A 257 1.01 18.71 -0.70
N LEU A 258 2.15 18.67 -1.39
CA LEU A 258 3.06 19.80 -1.53
C LEU A 258 2.44 20.94 -2.35
N TYR A 259 1.75 20.61 -3.45
CA TYR A 259 1.02 21.57 -4.26
C TYR A 259 0.00 22.38 -3.43
N LYS A 260 -0.73 21.70 -2.54
CA LYS A 260 -1.73 22.33 -1.68
C LYS A 260 -1.11 23.15 -0.54
N ASN A 261 -0.06 22.62 0.09
CA ASN A 261 0.48 23.18 1.32
C ASN A 261 1.57 24.24 1.08
N HIS A 262 2.24 24.19 -0.07
CA HIS A 262 3.42 25.02 -0.35
C HIS A 262 3.34 25.79 -1.67
N SER A 263 2.14 26.07 -2.19
CA SER A 263 1.93 26.76 -3.47
C SER A 263 2.76 28.05 -3.61
N GLY A 264 2.87 28.84 -2.53
CA GLY A 264 3.66 30.08 -2.50
C GLY A 264 5.18 29.91 -2.48
N ARG A 265 5.70 28.70 -2.26
CA ARG A 265 7.15 28.41 -2.20
C ARG A 265 7.68 27.61 -3.39
N LEU A 266 6.81 26.95 -4.16
CA LEU A 266 7.20 26.09 -5.29
C LEU A 266 8.16 26.78 -6.27
N ALA A 267 7.93 28.06 -6.58
CA ALA A 267 8.75 28.81 -7.53
C ALA A 267 10.17 29.12 -7.00
N GLU A 268 10.34 29.38 -5.70
CA GLU A 268 11.69 29.60 -5.14
C GLU A 268 12.44 28.29 -4.97
N THR A 269 11.74 27.23 -4.55
CA THR A 269 12.27 25.87 -4.49
C THR A 269 12.74 25.40 -5.86
N SER A 270 11.97 25.67 -6.93
CA SER A 270 12.35 25.28 -8.28
C SER A 270 13.61 25.99 -8.78
N LYS A 271 13.79 27.28 -8.47
CA LYS A 271 15.04 28.00 -8.81
C LYS A 271 16.27 27.35 -8.18
N LEU A 272 16.19 26.87 -6.93
CA LEU A 272 17.31 26.15 -6.32
C LEU A 272 17.54 24.80 -7.01
N ALA A 273 16.48 24.03 -7.27
CA ALA A 273 16.58 22.75 -7.99
C ALA A 273 17.18 22.92 -9.40
N SER A 274 16.78 23.96 -10.15
CA SER A 274 17.32 24.28 -11.48
C SER A 274 18.81 24.62 -11.41
N ARG A 275 19.23 25.44 -10.43
CA ARG A 275 20.67 25.71 -10.21
C ARG A 275 21.44 24.43 -9.92
N TRP A 276 20.90 23.55 -9.07
CA TRP A 276 21.53 22.26 -8.79
C TRP A 276 21.62 21.37 -10.03
N LYS A 277 20.62 21.41 -10.91
CA LYS A 277 20.62 20.68 -12.20
C LYS A 277 21.71 21.22 -13.12
N GLU A 278 21.82 22.53 -13.27
CA GLU A 278 22.82 23.20 -14.12
C GLU A 278 24.25 22.98 -13.62
N ASP A 279 24.48 23.18 -12.32
CA ASP A 279 25.83 23.14 -11.74
C ASP A 279 26.33 21.72 -11.46
N PHE A 280 25.43 20.78 -11.16
CA PHE A 280 25.81 19.46 -10.63
C PHE A 280 25.09 18.28 -11.28
N GLY A 281 24.28 18.49 -12.33
CA GLY A 281 23.52 17.43 -12.98
C GLY A 281 22.44 16.81 -12.09
N TYR A 282 21.99 17.51 -11.05
CA TYR A 282 20.93 17.06 -10.16
C TYR A 282 19.62 16.82 -10.92
N ARG A 283 18.92 15.73 -10.57
CA ARG A 283 17.58 15.40 -11.07
C ARG A 283 16.62 15.49 -9.91
N PHE A 284 15.66 16.40 -10.00
CA PHE A 284 14.67 16.59 -8.95
C PHE A 284 13.81 15.33 -8.77
N ASN A 285 13.58 14.97 -7.51
CA ASN A 285 12.53 14.04 -7.11
C ASN A 285 11.66 14.70 -6.03
N VAL A 286 10.36 14.44 -6.05
CA VAL A 286 9.41 15.04 -5.10
C VAL A 286 9.76 14.79 -3.63
N ARG A 287 10.43 13.67 -3.30
CA ARG A 287 10.91 13.39 -1.93
C ARG A 287 11.95 14.40 -1.43
N ASP A 288 12.66 15.06 -2.35
CA ASP A 288 13.71 16.02 -2.03
C ASP A 288 13.11 17.40 -1.72
N PHE A 289 11.82 17.61 -2.00
CA PHE A 289 11.18 18.92 -1.92
C PHE A 289 11.37 19.57 -0.56
N HIS A 290 11.20 18.83 0.53
CA HIS A 290 11.33 19.37 1.88
C HIS A 290 12.70 20.00 2.11
N LEU A 291 13.76 19.27 1.74
CA LEU A 291 15.14 19.72 1.81
C LEU A 291 15.37 20.97 0.94
N VAL A 292 15.00 20.90 -0.34
CA VAL A 292 15.27 21.98 -1.29
C VAL A 292 14.48 23.24 -0.90
N ASN A 293 13.23 23.10 -0.46
CA ASN A 293 12.39 24.19 0.02
C ASN A 293 12.98 24.86 1.27
N GLY A 294 13.47 24.04 2.20
CA GLY A 294 14.16 24.49 3.40
C GLY A 294 15.42 25.30 3.08
N LEU A 295 16.29 24.75 2.25
CA LEU A 295 17.55 25.39 1.85
C LEU A 295 17.33 26.63 0.99
N ALA A 296 16.30 26.67 0.13
CA ALA A 296 15.97 27.85 -0.66
C ALA A 296 15.61 29.05 0.23
N GLY A 297 15.07 28.80 1.43
CA GLY A 297 14.78 29.82 2.44
C GLY A 297 15.90 30.09 3.43
N ASP A 298 17.01 29.34 3.41
CA ASP A 298 18.13 29.52 4.34
C ASP A 298 19.30 30.29 3.69
N PRO A 299 19.48 31.59 4.02
CA PRO A 299 20.56 32.39 3.44
C PRO A 299 21.97 31.91 3.84
N LEU A 300 22.11 31.13 4.91
CA LEU A 300 23.41 30.67 5.41
C LEU A 300 23.89 29.38 4.72
N ARG A 301 22.98 28.61 4.11
CA ARG A 301 23.28 27.27 3.57
C ARG A 301 23.18 27.14 2.05
N THR A 302 22.93 28.23 1.31
CA THR A 302 22.77 28.19 -0.16
C THR A 302 24.09 28.13 -0.96
N ILE A 303 25.25 28.18 -0.30
CA ILE A 303 26.56 28.42 -0.96
C ILE A 303 27.41 27.15 -1.09
N LEU A 304 27.11 26.08 -0.35
CA LEU A 304 27.95 24.88 -0.35
C LEU A 304 27.86 24.14 -1.69
N ARG A 305 29.01 24.00 -2.36
CA ARG A 305 29.16 23.18 -3.56
C ARG A 305 29.22 21.70 -3.20
N ARG A 306 28.92 20.82 -4.17
CA ARG A 306 29.06 19.37 -4.01
C ARG A 306 30.42 18.96 -3.42
N THR A 307 31.52 19.53 -3.92
CA THR A 307 32.87 19.21 -3.42
C THR A 307 33.08 19.61 -1.97
N GLN A 308 32.52 20.74 -1.53
CA GLN A 308 32.58 21.18 -0.13
C GLN A 308 31.77 20.25 0.76
N LEU A 309 30.55 19.88 0.36
CA LEU A 309 29.73 18.91 1.11
C LEU A 309 30.44 17.56 1.24
N VAL A 310 31.06 17.06 0.15
CA VAL A 310 31.83 15.81 0.21
C VAL A 310 32.99 15.93 1.20
N LEU A 311 33.73 17.04 1.18
CA LEU A 311 34.85 17.25 2.11
C LEU A 311 34.38 17.36 3.56
N GLU A 312 33.33 18.14 3.83
CA GLU A 312 32.78 18.32 5.18
C GLU A 312 32.22 17.00 5.74
N VAL A 313 31.40 16.29 4.96
CA VAL A 313 30.84 15.00 5.35
C VAL A 313 31.94 13.95 5.53
N SER A 314 32.91 13.88 4.62
CA SER A 314 34.05 12.97 4.71
C SER A 314 34.89 13.21 5.96
N HIS A 315 35.21 14.48 6.25
CA HIS A 315 36.00 14.85 7.42
C HIS A 315 35.30 14.47 8.72
N GLU A 316 34.01 14.76 8.84
CA GLU A 316 33.23 14.47 10.03
C GLU A 316 32.99 12.98 10.26
N ILE A 317 32.67 12.24 9.20
CA ILE A 317 32.30 10.83 9.31
C ILE A 317 33.55 9.95 9.49
N ASN A 318 34.62 10.17 8.70
CA ASN A 318 35.79 9.28 8.72
C ASN A 318 36.62 9.35 10.01
N THR A 319 36.40 10.37 10.85
CA THR A 319 37.06 10.45 12.16
C THR A 319 36.42 9.53 13.21
N ARG A 320 35.23 8.98 12.93
CA ARG A 320 34.50 8.13 13.86
C ARG A 320 34.83 6.66 13.67
N ARG A 321 34.58 5.88 14.73
CA ARG A 321 34.45 4.42 14.61
C ARG A 321 33.11 4.09 13.97
N HIS A 322 33.04 2.95 13.29
CA HIS A 322 31.84 2.49 12.60
C HIS A 322 31.53 1.05 13.01
N ALA A 323 30.25 0.76 13.17
CA ALA A 323 29.74 -0.60 13.21
C ALA A 323 29.36 -1.00 11.79
N HIS A 324 29.76 -2.21 11.39
CA HIS A 324 29.48 -2.74 10.06
C HIS A 324 28.05 -3.24 9.96
N HIS A 325 27.33 -2.82 8.91
CA HIS A 325 26.11 -3.51 8.46
C HIS A 325 26.47 -4.95 8.09
N LYS A 326 25.74 -5.93 8.64
CA LYS A 326 25.99 -7.34 8.34
C LYS A 326 25.40 -7.70 6.97
N PRO A 327 25.99 -8.67 6.26
CA PRO A 327 25.50 -9.07 4.96
C PRO A 327 24.05 -9.57 4.99
N SER A 328 23.30 -9.37 3.91
CA SER A 328 21.88 -9.74 3.84
C SER A 328 21.62 -11.25 3.97
N ALA A 329 22.63 -12.09 3.78
CA ALA A 329 22.56 -13.54 3.95
C ALA A 329 23.83 -14.11 4.60
N TYR A 330 23.66 -15.19 5.37
CA TYR A 330 24.77 -15.89 6.03
C TYR A 330 25.74 -16.48 5.00
N GLY A 331 27.00 -16.05 5.02
CA GLY A 331 28.04 -16.50 4.10
C GLY A 331 28.08 -15.77 2.75
N ALA A 332 27.23 -14.77 2.52
CA ALA A 332 27.38 -13.87 1.37
C ALA A 332 28.64 -12.99 1.52
N PRO A 333 29.30 -12.61 0.42
CA PRO A 333 30.26 -11.50 0.44
C PRO A 333 29.61 -10.25 1.06
N ASP A 334 30.42 -9.36 1.64
CA ASP A 334 29.95 -8.07 2.17
C ASP A 334 29.25 -7.28 1.05
N ASP A 335 27.93 -7.38 0.99
CA ASP A 335 27.08 -6.91 -0.09
C ASP A 335 26.77 -5.41 0.05
N TYR A 336 27.00 -4.84 1.24
CA TYR A 336 26.85 -3.42 1.52
C TYR A 336 28.17 -2.80 1.98
N ARG A 337 28.89 -2.20 1.03
CA ARG A 337 29.97 -1.26 1.35
C ARG A 337 29.38 0.02 1.92
N ASP A 338 29.07 0.03 3.21
CA ASP A 338 28.36 1.12 3.89
C ASP A 338 29.24 2.34 4.22
N ARG A 339 30.53 2.33 3.85
CA ARG A 339 31.43 3.47 4.07
C ARG A 339 31.12 4.60 3.11
N PHE A 340 31.16 5.83 3.62
CA PHE A 340 30.92 7.03 2.81
C PHE A 340 31.83 7.10 1.58
N SER A 341 33.11 6.75 1.72
CA SER A 341 34.09 6.74 0.62
C SER A 341 33.71 5.79 -0.54
N ASP A 342 33.00 4.70 -0.25
CA ASP A 342 32.60 3.71 -1.26
C ASP A 342 31.28 4.09 -1.96
N GLN A 343 30.53 5.02 -1.37
CA GLN A 343 29.20 5.40 -1.82
C GLN A 343 29.15 6.79 -2.45
N VAL A 344 30.09 7.68 -2.15
CA VAL A 344 30.06 9.11 -2.50
C VAL A 344 29.74 9.40 -3.97
N ASP A 345 30.24 8.59 -4.89
CA ASP A 345 30.03 8.78 -6.34
C ASP A 345 28.61 8.42 -6.79
N LYS A 346 27.87 7.65 -5.99
CA LYS A 346 26.47 7.24 -6.24
C LYS A 346 25.47 8.19 -5.58
N LEU A 347 25.92 9.04 -4.68
CA LEU A 347 25.05 9.95 -3.92
C LEU A 347 24.71 11.19 -4.74
N SER A 348 23.43 11.54 -4.80
CA SER A 348 22.96 12.82 -5.36
C SER A 348 23.36 13.99 -4.46
N LEU A 349 23.15 15.22 -4.93
CA LEU A 349 23.37 16.41 -4.10
C LEU A 349 22.41 16.46 -2.90
N ALA A 350 21.17 16.00 -3.08
CA ALA A 350 20.20 15.88 -1.99
C ALA A 350 20.67 14.87 -0.91
N ASP A 351 21.23 13.74 -1.33
CA ASP A 351 21.79 12.75 -0.39
C ASP A 351 22.94 13.35 0.46
N LEU A 352 23.85 14.10 -0.16
CA LEU A 352 24.96 14.74 0.56
C LEU A 352 24.49 15.77 1.58
N TRP A 353 23.49 16.57 1.22
CA TRP A 353 22.86 17.51 2.14
C TRP A 353 22.15 16.80 3.29
N ASN A 354 21.41 15.73 3.02
CA ASN A 354 20.80 14.91 4.07
C ASN A 354 21.87 14.36 5.02
N LEU A 355 22.95 13.76 4.51
CA LEU A 355 24.04 13.24 5.35
C LEU A 355 24.67 14.33 6.21
N TYR A 356 24.91 15.51 5.65
CA TYR A 356 25.45 16.66 6.37
C TYR A 356 24.53 17.11 7.52
N LEU A 357 23.24 17.32 7.22
CA LEU A 357 22.26 17.78 8.19
C LEU A 357 21.97 16.75 9.28
N LEU A 358 21.92 15.46 8.92
CA LEU A 358 21.73 14.36 9.88
C LEU A 358 22.95 14.21 10.78
N ASN A 359 24.17 14.33 10.24
CA ASN A 359 25.39 14.35 11.03
C ASN A 359 25.39 15.50 12.05
N GLU A 360 25.07 16.72 11.62
CA GLU A 360 24.94 17.87 12.50
C GLU A 360 23.86 17.62 13.57
N MET A 361 22.71 17.03 13.19
CA MET A 361 21.67 16.68 14.14
C MET A 361 22.16 15.74 15.24
N LEU A 362 22.81 14.63 14.85
CA LEU A 362 23.21 13.54 15.75
C LEU A 362 24.39 13.88 16.66
N THR A 363 25.19 14.88 16.30
CA THR A 363 26.29 15.38 17.16
C THR A 363 25.80 16.27 18.31
N ARG A 364 24.56 16.77 18.26
CA ARG A 364 24.04 17.67 19.30
C ARG A 364 23.74 16.91 20.60
N PRO A 365 24.24 17.39 21.76
CA PRO A 365 24.04 16.71 23.05
C PRO A 365 22.57 16.47 23.41
N ARG A 366 21.68 17.43 23.09
CA ARG A 366 20.25 17.30 23.36
C ARG A 366 19.60 16.13 22.61
N ILE A 367 20.05 15.86 21.38
CA ILE A 367 19.52 14.77 20.55
C ILE A 367 20.03 13.45 21.10
N GLN A 368 21.33 13.37 21.44
CA GLN A 368 21.92 12.18 22.08
C GLN A 368 21.22 11.82 23.41
N LEU A 369 20.85 12.82 24.22
CA LEU A 369 20.07 12.60 25.44
C LEU A 369 18.64 12.13 25.13
N ALA A 370 17.96 12.76 24.17
CA ALA A 370 16.61 12.35 23.76
C ALA A 370 16.58 10.91 23.21
N LEU A 371 17.58 10.53 22.40
CA LEU A 371 17.75 9.17 21.89
C LEU A 371 18.03 8.18 23.02
N ARG A 372 18.80 8.56 24.04
CA ARG A 372 18.98 7.73 25.24
C ARG A 372 17.66 7.48 25.97
N ILE A 373 16.84 8.51 26.15
CA ILE A 373 15.51 8.38 26.78
C ILE A 373 14.61 7.47 25.93
N MET A 374 14.65 7.61 24.61
CA MET A 374 13.92 6.74 23.69
C MET A 374 14.39 5.29 23.82
N ALA A 375 15.70 5.03 23.81
CA ALA A 375 16.25 3.68 23.96
C ALA A 375 15.87 3.04 25.31
N LEU A 376 15.90 3.80 26.41
CA LEU A 376 15.47 3.31 27.72
C LEU A 376 13.97 2.95 27.76
N ARG A 377 13.14 3.69 27.01
CA ARG A 377 11.70 3.40 26.90
C ARG A 377 11.42 2.18 26.03
N ASP A 378 12.10 2.08 24.89
CA ASP A 378 11.98 0.94 23.97
C ASP A 378 12.34 -0.38 24.68
N ARG A 379 13.47 -0.41 25.41
CA ARG A 379 13.87 -1.58 26.23
C ARG A 379 12.87 -1.95 27.32
N ALA A 380 12.09 -0.98 27.80
CA ALA A 380 11.07 -1.21 28.81
C ALA A 380 9.71 -1.63 28.19
N ASP A 381 9.53 -1.42 26.89
CA ASP A 381 8.30 -1.65 26.14
C ASP A 381 8.47 -2.73 25.08
N ALA A 382 8.28 -3.99 25.49
CA ALA A 382 8.38 -5.15 24.59
C ALA A 382 7.21 -5.30 23.59
N ARG A 383 6.41 -4.24 23.35
CA ARG A 383 5.25 -4.28 22.46
C ARG A 383 5.37 -3.37 21.26
N SER A 384 6.33 -2.45 21.24
CA SER A 384 6.29 -1.33 20.30
C SER A 384 7.68 -0.83 19.96
N ALA A 385 8.08 -0.97 18.70
CA ALA A 385 9.25 -0.27 18.18
C ALA A 385 8.98 1.24 18.10
N TRP A 386 10.04 2.05 18.18
CA TRP A 386 9.94 3.50 18.13
C TRP A 386 10.59 4.08 16.88
N GLY A 387 9.99 5.15 16.37
CA GLY A 387 10.48 5.85 15.19
C GLY A 387 9.87 7.23 15.04
N GLY A 388 10.14 7.86 13.91
CA GLY A 388 9.61 9.17 13.62
C GLY A 388 10.13 9.74 12.31
N LEU A 389 10.08 11.06 12.21
CA LEU A 389 10.47 11.80 11.02
C LEU A 389 11.48 12.89 11.40
N VAL A 390 12.37 13.22 10.47
CA VAL A 390 13.28 14.34 10.59
C VAL A 390 12.81 15.45 9.66
N PHE A 391 12.72 16.67 10.16
CA PHE A 391 12.36 17.87 9.40
C PHE A 391 13.51 18.86 9.40
N TYR A 392 13.62 19.68 8.37
CA TYR A 392 14.50 20.81 8.33
C TYR A 392 13.71 22.09 8.62
N GLU A 393 13.90 22.62 9.82
CA GLU A 393 13.17 23.77 10.33
C GLU A 393 14.16 24.77 10.95
N ASN A 394 13.97 26.06 10.68
CA ASN A 394 14.78 27.14 11.25
C ASN A 394 16.30 26.93 11.06
N GLY A 395 16.71 26.43 9.89
CA GLY A 395 18.12 26.23 9.53
C GLY A 395 18.77 24.96 10.10
N MET A 396 17.98 24.07 10.73
CA MET A 396 18.47 22.90 11.45
C MET A 396 17.60 21.66 11.18
N ALA A 397 18.20 20.48 11.16
CA ALA A 397 17.44 19.22 11.16
C ALA A 397 16.93 18.89 12.56
N GLU A 398 15.66 18.54 12.72
CA GLU A 398 15.02 18.17 13.99
C GLU A 398 14.26 16.86 13.86
N ALA A 399 14.50 15.93 14.79
CA ALA A 399 13.77 14.68 14.87
C ALA A 399 12.49 14.85 15.68
N LYS A 400 11.37 14.38 15.14
CA LYS A 400 10.06 14.34 15.79
C LYS A 400 9.58 12.91 15.88
N LEU A 401 9.32 12.46 17.11
CA LEU A 401 8.79 11.13 17.39
C LEU A 401 7.33 11.04 16.99
N TYR A 402 6.96 9.91 16.40
CA TYR A 402 5.57 9.55 16.14
C TYR A 402 5.27 8.24 16.86
N PRO A 403 4.19 8.17 17.65
CA PRO A 403 3.83 6.92 18.30
C PRO A 403 3.54 5.85 17.24
N PRO A 404 3.87 4.57 17.52
CA PRO A 404 3.48 3.47 16.66
C PRO A 404 1.95 3.33 16.64
N GLU A 405 1.44 2.65 15.61
CA GLU A 405 0.00 2.37 15.51
C GLU A 405 -0.46 1.45 16.65
N GLN A 406 -1.57 1.81 17.34
CA GLN A 406 -2.04 1.13 18.57
C GLN A 406 -2.37 -0.36 18.36
N ASP A 407 -2.76 -0.73 17.13
CA ASP A 407 -3.11 -2.11 16.74
C ASP A 407 -2.02 -2.75 15.85
N GLY A 408 -0.89 -2.07 15.63
CA GLY A 408 0.11 -2.40 14.62
C GLY A 408 1.28 -3.29 15.08
N GLY A 409 1.23 -3.84 16.31
CA GLY A 409 2.32 -4.63 16.87
C GLY A 409 1.85 -5.78 17.76
N GLU A 410 1.96 -7.02 17.26
CA GLU A 410 2.14 -8.22 18.09
C GLU A 410 3.61 -8.38 18.54
N ASN A 411 4.54 -7.53 18.04
CA ASN A 411 5.98 -7.65 18.26
C ASN A 411 6.72 -6.28 18.22
N ASP A 412 7.73 -6.08 19.07
CA ASP A 412 8.54 -4.86 19.23
C ASP A 412 9.68 -4.71 18.21
N LEU A 413 9.84 -5.68 17.30
CA LEU A 413 10.96 -5.68 16.36
C LEU A 413 10.76 -4.76 15.15
N THR A 414 9.53 -4.40 14.79
CA THR A 414 9.21 -3.64 13.58
C THR A 414 8.41 -2.38 13.88
N TYR A 415 8.88 -1.22 13.43
CA TYR A 415 8.15 0.03 13.57
C TYR A 415 7.05 0.17 12.52
N THR A 416 5.79 0.18 12.99
CA THR A 416 4.62 0.46 12.16
C THR A 416 4.19 1.93 12.36
N PRO A 417 4.46 2.83 11.40
CA PRO A 417 4.15 4.25 11.54
C PRO A 417 2.64 4.49 11.56
N CYS A 418 2.16 5.33 12.49
CA CYS A 418 0.77 5.76 12.49
C CYS A 418 0.41 6.55 11.21
N ARG A 419 -0.89 6.61 10.87
CA ARG A 419 -1.39 7.33 9.67
C ARG A 419 -0.86 8.75 9.53
N ARG A 420 -0.69 9.47 10.65
CA ARG A 420 -0.13 10.83 10.64
C ARG A 420 1.33 10.83 10.21
N ALA A 421 2.15 9.91 10.71
CA ALA A 421 3.54 9.79 10.30
C ALA A 421 3.64 9.46 8.80
N VAL A 422 2.79 8.57 8.28
CA VAL A 422 2.75 8.23 6.84
C VAL A 422 2.42 9.46 5.98
N TYR A 423 1.52 10.33 6.45
CA TYR A 423 1.16 11.57 5.76
C TYR A 423 2.27 12.63 5.85
N ASP A 424 2.80 12.89 7.05
CA ASP A 424 3.82 13.91 7.30
C ASP A 424 5.17 13.50 6.65
N ARG A 425 5.44 12.19 6.45
CA ARG A 425 6.65 11.66 5.80
C ARG A 425 6.89 12.22 4.40
N ARG A 426 5.81 12.52 3.67
CA ARG A 426 5.86 13.05 2.29
C ARG A 426 6.47 14.44 2.19
N ASP A 427 6.58 15.15 3.31
CA ASP A 427 7.18 16.47 3.42
C ASP A 427 8.16 16.48 4.61
N SER A 428 9.14 15.58 4.57
CA SER A 428 10.18 15.43 5.60
C SER A 428 11.55 15.19 4.96
N LEU A 429 12.64 15.39 5.71
CA LEU A 429 13.99 15.04 5.25
C LEU A 429 14.16 13.53 5.15
N CYS A 430 13.77 12.80 6.20
CA CYS A 430 13.85 11.36 6.24
C CYS A 430 12.91 10.77 7.29
N SER A 431 12.59 9.48 7.16
CA SER A 431 12.05 8.66 8.25
C SER A 431 13.19 8.14 9.10
N PHE A 432 12.99 7.96 10.40
CA PHE A 432 13.96 7.25 11.24
C PHE A 432 13.31 6.14 12.07
N VAL A 433 14.08 5.09 12.32
CA VAL A 433 13.70 3.92 13.12
C VAL A 433 14.79 3.65 14.15
N GLY A 434 14.38 3.36 15.39
CA GLY A 434 15.29 2.93 16.45
C GLY A 434 15.27 1.42 16.63
N HIS A 435 16.42 0.76 16.48
CA HIS A 435 16.67 -0.62 16.92
C HIS A 435 17.23 -0.57 18.34
N PHE A 436 16.38 -0.30 19.33
CA PHE A 436 16.80 -0.13 20.73
C PHE A 436 16.23 -1.19 21.69
N ASP A 437 15.57 -2.24 21.19
CA ASP A 437 14.99 -3.34 21.96
C ASP A 437 15.98 -4.01 22.94
N LYS A 438 17.28 -3.95 22.65
CA LYS A 438 18.36 -4.43 23.53
C LYS A 438 19.45 -3.38 23.70
N ALA A 439 20.24 -3.55 24.76
CA ALA A 439 21.47 -2.80 24.94
C ALA A 439 22.46 -3.07 23.80
N ASP A 440 22.71 -4.34 23.51
CA ASP A 440 23.50 -4.77 22.35
C ASP A 440 22.59 -5.26 21.23
N ASN A 441 22.41 -4.40 20.22
CA ASN A 441 21.75 -4.72 18.96
C ASN A 441 22.75 -4.76 17.79
N SER A 442 24.02 -5.10 18.03
CA SER A 442 25.07 -5.17 17.00
C SER A 442 24.73 -6.08 15.81
N ALA A 443 23.82 -7.06 16.00
CA ALA A 443 23.32 -7.91 14.92
C ALA A 443 22.32 -7.22 13.97
N ARG A 444 21.73 -6.08 14.37
CA ARG A 444 20.74 -5.29 13.63
C ARG A 444 21.29 -3.92 13.20
N VAL A 445 22.61 -3.80 13.08
CA VAL A 445 23.26 -2.56 12.62
C VAL A 445 22.93 -2.36 11.16
N GLY A 446 22.44 -1.17 10.80
CA GLY A 446 22.03 -0.84 9.43
C GLY A 446 20.59 -1.26 9.11
N PRO A 447 20.06 -0.84 7.94
CA PRO A 447 18.71 -1.17 7.52
C PRO A 447 18.57 -2.64 7.11
N ASP A 448 17.43 -3.23 7.40
CA ASP A 448 17.07 -4.55 6.88
C ASP A 448 16.47 -4.49 5.45
N ALA A 449 16.27 -5.65 4.84
CA ALA A 449 15.73 -5.74 3.48
C ALA A 449 14.29 -5.20 3.37
N ALA A 450 13.50 -5.30 4.43
CA ALA A 450 12.12 -4.79 4.46
C ALA A 450 12.12 -3.26 4.53
N GLU A 451 13.01 -2.65 5.32
CA GLU A 451 13.18 -1.20 5.43
C GLU A 451 13.67 -0.58 4.11
N LEU A 452 14.63 -1.21 3.44
CA LEU A 452 15.10 -0.80 2.11
C LEU A 452 13.97 -0.90 1.06
N LEU A 453 13.19 -1.98 1.11
CA LEU A 453 12.05 -2.18 0.22
C LEU A 453 10.93 -1.16 0.49
N ASP A 454 10.65 -0.83 1.76
CA ASP A 454 9.66 0.18 2.13
C ASP A 454 10.07 1.58 1.63
N ALA A 455 11.35 1.96 1.83
CA ALA A 455 11.90 3.21 1.33
C ALA A 455 11.82 3.32 -0.19
N ARG A 456 12.08 2.22 -0.91
CA ARG A 456 11.90 2.17 -2.37
C ARG A 456 10.44 2.33 -2.78
N ARG A 457 9.53 1.56 -2.19
CA ARG A 457 8.09 1.57 -2.52
C ARG A 457 7.42 2.92 -2.20
N ASN A 458 7.80 3.54 -1.08
CA ASN A 458 7.20 4.78 -0.62
C ASN A 458 8.03 6.02 -0.95
N ASN A 459 9.14 5.85 -1.65
CA ASN A 459 10.01 6.90 -2.15
C ASN A 459 10.46 7.91 -1.07
N TYR A 460 11.11 7.45 -0.01
CA TYR A 460 11.61 8.31 1.08
C TYR A 460 13.03 7.94 1.53
N TYR A 461 13.73 8.89 2.14
CA TYR A 461 15.04 8.66 2.78
C TYR A 461 14.90 8.11 4.19
N GLY A 462 15.80 7.24 4.60
CA GLY A 462 15.74 6.60 5.91
C GLY A 462 17.00 6.80 6.76
N LEU A 463 16.81 6.70 8.08
CA LEU A 463 17.86 6.70 9.09
C LEU A 463 17.57 5.58 10.11
N VAL A 464 18.46 4.59 10.19
CA VAL A 464 18.41 3.57 11.25
C VAL A 464 19.37 3.97 12.36
N LEU A 465 18.89 3.87 13.60
CA LEU A 465 19.67 4.08 14.81
C LEU A 465 19.71 2.78 15.62
N THR A 466 20.88 2.21 15.86
CA THR A 466 21.01 0.89 16.50
C THR A 466 21.82 1.01 17.80
N SER A 467 21.25 0.56 18.93
CA SER A 467 22.03 0.47 20.18
C SER A 467 23.17 -0.53 20.02
N LEU A 468 24.39 -0.14 20.40
CA LEU A 468 25.53 -1.05 20.44
C LEU A 468 25.82 -1.50 21.87
N ASP A 469 25.58 -0.61 22.82
CA ASP A 469 25.62 -0.86 24.25
C ASP A 469 24.75 0.19 24.99
N ASP A 470 24.91 0.31 26.31
CA ASP A 470 24.20 1.30 27.13
C ASP A 470 24.68 2.75 26.94
N GLU A 471 25.83 2.94 26.30
CA GLU A 471 26.51 4.24 26.18
C GLU A 471 26.65 4.70 24.72
N THR A 472 26.40 3.85 23.72
CA THR A 472 26.62 4.16 22.32
C THR A 472 25.58 3.58 21.36
N PHE A 473 25.43 4.24 20.21
CA PHE A 473 24.60 3.79 19.11
C PHE A 473 25.29 4.02 17.76
N ALA A 474 25.00 3.18 16.78
CA ALA A 474 25.36 3.37 15.38
C ALA A 474 24.23 4.09 14.63
N ALA A 475 24.58 4.88 13.62
CA ALA A 475 23.62 5.51 12.73
C ALA A 475 23.92 5.20 11.26
N HIS A 476 22.90 4.79 10.52
CA HIS A 476 22.99 4.43 9.10
C HIS A 476 21.92 5.15 8.30
N TYR A 477 22.36 5.99 7.36
CA TYR A 477 21.50 6.59 6.35
C TYR A 477 21.24 5.59 5.23
N TYR A 478 20.04 5.63 4.64
CA TYR A 478 19.74 4.90 3.43
C TYR A 478 18.74 5.63 2.53
N ASN A 479 18.70 5.27 1.25
CA ASN A 479 17.82 5.91 0.27
C ASN A 479 17.04 4.90 -0.59
N PRO A 480 16.01 5.36 -1.35
CA PRO A 480 15.19 4.50 -2.21
C PRO A 480 15.96 3.74 -3.31
N ASN A 481 17.17 4.20 -3.65
CA ASN A 481 18.03 3.58 -4.65
C ASN A 481 18.90 2.46 -4.05
N GLY A 482 18.78 2.18 -2.75
CA GLY A 482 19.51 1.12 -2.05
C GLY A 482 20.93 1.49 -1.62
N GLN A 483 21.32 2.77 -1.65
CA GLN A 483 22.58 3.18 -1.01
C GLN A 483 22.40 3.20 0.51
N VAL A 484 23.40 2.70 1.22
CA VAL A 484 23.50 2.72 2.68
C VAL A 484 24.81 3.40 3.07
N VAL A 485 24.78 4.34 4.00
CA VAL A 485 25.95 5.08 4.47
C VAL A 485 25.97 5.09 6.00
N SER A 486 27.01 4.52 6.58
CA SER A 486 27.28 4.61 8.01
C SER A 486 27.77 6.01 8.37
N LEU A 487 27.08 6.69 9.29
CA LEU A 487 27.45 7.98 9.87
C LEU A 487 28.44 7.85 11.04
N GLY A 488 28.70 6.61 11.46
CA GLY A 488 29.58 6.26 12.57
C GLY A 488 28.85 5.93 13.87
N ILE A 489 29.62 5.80 14.94
CA ILE A 489 29.16 5.53 16.30
C ILE A 489 29.09 6.83 17.10
N PHE A 490 27.97 7.04 17.77
CA PHE A 490 27.66 8.20 18.59
C PHE A 490 27.43 7.80 20.05
N PRO A 491 27.72 8.69 21.02
CA PRO A 491 27.43 8.41 22.42
C PRO A 491 25.97 8.73 22.77
N PHE A 492 25.40 7.97 23.71
CA PHE A 492 24.25 8.37 24.51
C PHE A 492 24.72 9.32 25.62
N ARG A 493 24.40 10.61 25.51
CA ARG A 493 24.72 11.60 26.53
C ARG A 493 23.91 11.35 27.81
N LYS A 494 24.56 11.57 28.96
CA LYS A 494 23.94 11.45 30.27
C LYS A 494 23.14 12.68 30.66
#